data_AF-A0A6M5YR62-F1
#
_entry.id   AF-A0A6M5YR62-F1
#
_cell.length_a   1.000
_cell.length_b   1.000
_cell.length_c   1.000
_cell.angle_alpha   90.00
_cell.angle_beta   90.00
_cell.angle_gamma   90.00
#
_symmetry.space_group_name_H-M   'P 1'
#
loop_
_entity.id
_entity.type
_entity.pdbx_description
1 polymer ?
#
loop_
_entity_poly.entity_id
_entity_poly.type
_entity_poly.pdbx_seq_one_letter_code
_entity_poly.pdbx_strand_id
1 'polypeptide(L)'
;MGEVLAELKECQVRVGLVPPGEESNVRDPRRLVAEALSYLGNNQSRMDAPRYRCAGLPITSRLVESLVGEFNARLKSPQKFGNRPDGPEPILQLRAAVLSEDHRLERFCAQRPGCPYR
;
A
#
# COMPACT_ATOMS: atom_id res chain seq x y z
N MET A 1 -14.22 2.64 -16.19
CA MET A 1 -12.77 2.55 -16.47
C MET A 1 -12.45 2.92 -17.91
N GLY A 2 -13.14 2.34 -18.90
CA GLY A 2 -12.93 2.71 -20.32
C GLY A 2 -13.15 4.22 -20.59
N GLU A 3 -14.20 4.80 -20.00
CA GLU A 3 -14.50 6.24 -20.07
C GLU A 3 -13.35 7.11 -19.52
N VAL A 4 -12.90 6.84 -18.29
CA VAL A 4 -11.76 7.54 -17.66
C VAL A 4 -10.49 7.46 -18.51
N LEU A 5 -10.19 6.30 -19.10
CA LEU A 5 -9.03 6.15 -19.99
C LEU A 5 -9.19 6.96 -21.29
N ALA A 6 -10.42 7.10 -21.80
CA ALA A 6 -10.69 7.94 -22.97
C ALA A 6 -10.47 9.43 -22.64
N GLU A 7 -11.03 9.90 -21.53
CA GLU A 7 -10.85 11.28 -21.04
C GLU A 7 -9.37 11.61 -20.79
N LEU A 8 -8.61 10.69 -20.18
CA LEU A 8 -7.18 10.88 -19.95
C LEU A 8 -6.38 10.94 -21.26
N LYS A 9 -6.78 10.18 -22.29
CA LYS A 9 -6.15 10.26 -23.62
C LYS A 9 -6.42 11.61 -24.28
N GLU A 10 -7.65 12.10 -24.22
CA GLU A 10 -8.00 13.44 -24.71
C GLU A 10 -7.23 14.53 -23.94
N CYS A 11 -7.10 14.36 -22.61
CA CYS A 11 -6.28 15.24 -21.80
C CYS A 11 -4.82 15.21 -22.27
N GLN A 12 -4.23 14.04 -22.52
CA GLN A 12 -2.87 13.91 -23.02
C GLN A 12 -2.65 14.65 -24.34
N VAL A 13 -3.63 14.60 -25.26
CA VAL A 13 -3.58 15.35 -26.52
C VAL A 13 -3.54 16.86 -26.26
N ARG A 14 -4.35 17.35 -25.31
CA ARG A 14 -4.42 18.77 -24.95
C ARG A 14 -3.17 19.28 -24.22
N VAL A 15 -2.60 18.50 -23.31
CA VAL A 15 -1.41 18.91 -22.54
C VAL A 15 -0.10 18.66 -23.32
N GLY A 16 -0.13 17.74 -24.28
CA GLY A 16 1.04 17.31 -25.04
C GLY A 16 1.86 16.24 -24.32
N LEU A 17 2.90 15.75 -24.98
CA LEU A 17 3.83 14.75 -24.44
C LEU A 17 5.07 15.44 -23.88
N VAL A 18 5.71 14.81 -22.88
CA VAL A 18 7.08 15.17 -22.51
C VAL A 18 8.01 14.59 -23.58
N PRO A 19 8.81 15.41 -24.29
CA PRO A 19 9.79 14.93 -25.24
C PRO A 19 10.81 13.98 -24.59
N PRO A 20 11.32 12.98 -25.33
CA PRO A 20 12.37 12.10 -24.81
C PRO A 20 13.62 12.92 -24.46
N GLY A 21 14.10 12.79 -23.22
CA GLY A 21 15.31 13.48 -22.74
C GLY A 21 15.08 14.85 -22.11
N GLU A 22 13.85 15.35 -22.06
CA GLU A 22 13.52 16.56 -21.28
C GLU A 22 13.40 16.21 -19.79
N GLU A 23 14.19 16.88 -18.93
CA GLU A 23 14.02 16.79 -17.49
C GLU A 23 12.75 17.55 -17.06
N SER A 24 11.65 16.83 -16.90
CA SER A 24 10.39 17.40 -16.42
C SER A 24 10.29 17.32 -14.90
N ASN A 25 9.75 18.36 -14.27
CA ASN A 25 9.39 18.34 -12.86
C ASN A 25 8.42 17.17 -12.56
N VAL A 26 8.49 16.61 -11.35
CA VAL A 26 7.53 15.62 -10.83
C VAL A 26 6.08 16.11 -10.90
N ARG A 27 5.86 17.43 -10.84
CA ARG A 27 4.53 18.05 -10.97
C ARG A 27 4.17 18.49 -12.39
N ASP A 28 4.96 18.12 -13.41
CA ASP A 28 4.62 18.42 -14.80
C ASP A 28 3.30 17.72 -15.19
N PRO A 29 2.25 18.46 -15.59
CA PRO A 29 0.97 17.88 -15.98
C PRO A 29 1.09 16.85 -17.12
N ARG A 30 2.01 17.04 -18.07
CA ARG A 30 2.25 16.10 -19.20
C ARG A 30 2.72 14.75 -18.69
N ARG A 31 3.60 14.76 -17.69
CA ARG A 31 4.14 13.56 -17.03
C ARG A 31 3.08 12.87 -16.18
N LEU A 32 2.32 13.63 -15.40
CA LEU A 32 1.28 13.07 -14.53
C LEU A 32 0.18 12.36 -15.33
N VAL A 33 -0.27 12.95 -16.44
CA VAL A 33 -1.28 12.31 -17.31
C VAL A 33 -0.71 11.06 -17.97
N ALA A 34 0.55 11.10 -18.42
CA ALA A 34 1.20 9.94 -19.05
C ALA A 34 1.40 8.78 -18.05
N GLU A 35 1.83 9.09 -16.82
CA GLU A 35 1.97 8.10 -15.74
C GLU A 35 0.60 7.51 -15.36
N ALA A 36 -0.43 8.35 -15.23
CA ALA A 36 -1.79 7.88 -14.93
C ALA A 36 -2.34 6.96 -16.03
N LEU A 37 -2.14 7.33 -17.31
CA LEU A 37 -2.54 6.50 -18.46
C LEU A 37 -1.81 5.16 -18.47
N SER A 38 -0.51 5.16 -18.23
CA SER A 38 0.29 3.94 -18.16
C SER A 38 -0.19 3.03 -17.02
N TYR A 39 -0.35 3.59 -15.82
CA TYR A 39 -0.77 2.83 -14.65
C TYR A 39 -2.18 2.24 -14.83
N LEU A 40 -3.16 3.06 -15.20
CA LEU A 40 -4.55 2.62 -15.35
C LEU A 40 -4.71 1.67 -16.54
N GLY A 41 -3.97 1.89 -17.63
CA GLY A 41 -3.94 0.99 -18.78
C GLY A 41 -3.41 -0.40 -18.39
N ASN A 42 -2.26 -0.45 -17.72
CA ASN A 42 -1.64 -1.70 -17.29
C ASN A 42 -2.48 -2.47 -16.26
N ASN A 43 -3.26 -1.77 -15.44
CA ASN A 43 -4.07 -2.36 -14.37
C ASN A 43 -5.55 -2.50 -14.73
N GLN A 44 -5.98 -2.20 -15.95
CA GLN A 44 -7.39 -2.18 -16.35
C GLN A 44 -8.10 -3.51 -16.05
N SER A 45 -7.47 -4.64 -16.36
CA SER A 45 -8.03 -5.98 -16.12
C SER A 45 -8.18 -6.32 -14.62
N ARG A 46 -7.42 -5.63 -13.75
CA ARG A 46 -7.47 -5.81 -12.30
C ARG A 46 -8.53 -4.91 -11.65
N MET A 47 -9.10 -3.94 -12.35
CA MET A 47 -10.08 -2.99 -11.82
C MET A 47 -11.54 -3.44 -12.06
N ASP A 48 -11.81 -4.74 -11.97
CA ASP A 48 -13.13 -5.35 -12.17
C ASP A 48 -13.97 -5.33 -10.88
N ALA A 49 -14.38 -4.14 -10.48
CA ALA A 49 -15.23 -3.93 -9.29
C ALA A 49 -16.55 -4.72 -9.31
N PRO A 50 -17.27 -4.87 -10.44
CA PRO A 50 -18.47 -5.70 -10.50
C PRO A 50 -18.22 -7.16 -10.09
N ARG A 51 -17.19 -7.81 -10.67
CA ARG A 51 -16.87 -9.19 -10.33
C ARG A 51 -16.46 -9.36 -8.87
N TYR A 52 -15.64 -8.44 -8.35
CA TYR A 52 -15.24 -8.47 -6.93
C TYR A 52 -16.44 -8.35 -6.00
N ARG A 53 -17.42 -7.49 -6.34
CA ARG A 53 -18.66 -7.35 -5.58
C ARG A 53 -19.48 -8.64 -5.58
N CYS A 54 -19.62 -9.30 -6.72
CA CYS A 54 -20.30 -10.61 -6.81
C CYS A 54 -19.57 -11.70 -6.00
N ALA A 55 -18.24 -11.62 -5.91
CA ALA A 55 -17.42 -12.52 -5.13
C ALA A 55 -17.36 -12.19 -3.62
N GLY A 56 -18.05 -11.12 -3.16
CA GLY A 56 -18.00 -10.68 -1.77
C GLY A 56 -16.65 -10.09 -1.33
N LEU A 57 -15.78 -9.73 -2.28
CA LEU A 57 -14.47 -9.16 -2.00
C LEU A 57 -14.57 -7.66 -1.69
N PRO A 58 -13.73 -7.13 -0.79
CA PRO A 58 -13.73 -5.71 -0.46
C PRO A 58 -13.32 -4.89 -1.69
N ILE A 59 -14.17 -3.95 -2.08
CA ILE A 59 -13.95 -3.01 -3.20
C ILE A 59 -13.43 -1.64 -2.72
N THR A 60 -13.24 -1.47 -1.41
CA THR A 60 -12.76 -0.24 -0.79
C THR A 60 -11.38 -0.45 -0.18
N SER A 61 -10.48 0.51 -0.38
CA SER A 61 -9.18 0.54 0.27
C SER A 61 -9.26 0.97 1.74
N ARG A 62 -10.39 1.53 2.20
CA ARG A 62 -10.55 2.12 3.54
C ARG A 62 -10.12 1.18 4.66
N LEU A 63 -10.47 -0.10 4.57
CA LEU A 63 -10.13 -1.09 5.59
C LEU A 63 -8.62 -1.31 5.67
N VAL A 64 -7.96 -1.42 4.52
CA VAL A 64 -6.51 -1.59 4.42
C VAL A 64 -5.79 -0.32 4.87
N GLU A 65 -6.25 0.85 4.43
CA GLU A 65 -5.69 2.15 4.80
C GLU A 65 -5.79 2.40 6.31
N SER A 66 -6.95 2.08 6.92
CA SER A 66 -7.16 2.17 8.37
C SER A 66 -6.17 1.28 9.11
N LEU A 67 -6.03 0.02 8.68
CA LEU A 67 -5.10 -0.92 9.30
C LEU A 67 -3.65 -0.45 9.15
N VAL A 68 -3.26 0.05 7.98
CA VAL A 68 -1.93 0.64 7.75
C VAL A 68 -1.70 1.83 8.67
N GLY A 69 -2.71 2.67 8.90
CA GLY A 69 -2.68 3.77 9.86
C GLY A 69 -2.43 3.29 11.29
N GLU A 70 -3.22 2.35 11.78
CA GLU A 70 -3.06 1.77 13.12
C GLU A 70 -1.73 1.05 13.31
N PHE A 71 -1.26 0.34 12.29
CA PHE A 71 0.03 -0.32 12.27
C PHE A 71 1.17 0.71 12.38
N ASN A 72 1.13 1.75 11.55
CA ASN A 72 2.15 2.79 11.50
C ASN A 72 2.18 3.69 12.73
N ALA A 73 1.03 3.97 13.36
CA ALA A 73 0.92 4.86 14.53
C ALA A 73 1.88 4.46 15.67
N ARG A 74 2.23 3.18 15.76
CA ARG A 74 3.17 2.68 16.77
C ARG A 74 4.55 2.36 16.23
N LEU A 75 4.79 2.30 14.92
CA LEU A 75 6.09 1.97 14.35
C LEU A 75 6.90 3.20 13.92
N LYS A 76 6.20 4.23 13.42
CA LYS A 76 6.82 5.48 12.99
C LYS A 76 6.91 6.44 14.16
N SER A 77 7.85 6.18 15.07
CA SER A 77 8.24 7.13 16.12
C SER A 77 9.72 7.45 15.98
N PRO A 78 10.17 8.69 16.23
CA PRO A 78 11.58 9.08 16.12
C PRO A 78 12.52 8.28 17.04
N GLN A 79 11.98 7.60 18.05
CA GLN A 79 12.74 6.75 18.98
C GLN A 79 12.79 5.28 18.56
N LYS A 80 12.22 4.93 17.40
CA LYS A 80 12.21 3.55 16.88
C LYS A 80 13.25 3.41 15.78
N PHE A 81 14.30 2.65 16.09
CA PHE A 81 15.42 2.42 15.19
C PHE A 81 15.27 1.05 14.50
N GLY A 82 15.01 1.06 13.20
CA GLY A 82 14.99 -0.16 12.37
C GLY A 82 16.38 -0.63 11.91
N ASN A 83 17.44 0.13 12.23
CA ASN A 83 18.79 -0.07 11.71
C ASN A 83 19.64 -1.08 12.51
N ARG A 84 19.01 -1.90 13.37
CA ARG A 84 19.71 -2.99 14.07
C ARG A 84 20.00 -4.13 13.08
N PRO A 85 21.03 -4.97 13.32
CA PRO A 85 21.35 -6.10 12.43
C PRO A 85 20.17 -7.03 12.16
N ASP A 86 19.31 -7.22 13.18
CA ASP A 86 18.12 -8.08 13.11
C ASP A 86 16.91 -7.38 12.47
N GLY A 87 17.04 -6.10 12.10
CA GLY A 87 15.99 -5.30 11.48
C GLY A 87 14.76 -5.04 12.38
N PRO A 88 13.67 -4.51 11.81
CA PRO A 88 12.43 -4.25 12.52
C PRO A 88 11.51 -5.49 12.63
N GLU A 89 11.90 -6.65 12.07
CA GLU A 89 11.03 -7.82 11.96
C GLU A 89 10.36 -8.23 13.29
N PRO A 90 11.07 -8.29 14.44
CA PRO A 90 10.43 -8.64 15.70
C PRO A 90 9.33 -7.68 16.14
N ILE A 91 9.49 -6.37 15.88
CA ILE A 91 8.46 -5.38 16.24
C ILE A 91 7.29 -5.40 15.25
N LEU A 92 7.53 -5.75 13.98
CA LEU A 92 6.47 -5.95 12.98
C LEU A 92 5.60 -7.15 13.35
N GLN A 93 6.22 -8.28 13.69
CA GLN A 93 5.50 -9.49 14.12
C GLN A 93 4.70 -9.25 15.41
N LEU A 94 5.30 -8.57 16.39
CA LEU A 94 4.59 -8.21 17.62
C LEU A 94 3.39 -7.30 17.32
N ARG A 95 3.54 -6.28 16.47
CA ARG A 95 2.44 -5.38 16.13
C ARG A 95 1.33 -6.11 15.37
N ALA A 96 1.69 -6.97 14.42
CA ALA A 96 0.75 -7.83 13.72
C ALA A 96 0.01 -8.75 14.71
N ALA A 97 0.70 -9.33 15.68
CA ALA A 97 0.10 -10.18 16.71
C ALA A 97 -0.86 -9.46 17.65
N VAL A 98 -0.58 -8.20 17.98
CA VAL A 98 -1.49 -7.35 18.79
C VAL A 98 -2.74 -6.96 18.01
N LEU A 99 -2.61 -6.67 16.71
CA LEU A 99 -3.74 -6.25 15.86
C LEU A 99 -4.54 -7.42 15.30
N SER A 100 -3.96 -8.61 15.26
CA SER A 100 -4.67 -9.81 14.84
C SER A 100 -5.59 -10.25 15.98
N GLU A 101 -6.89 -10.20 15.74
CA GLU A 101 -7.94 -10.66 16.67
C GLU A 101 -8.04 -12.21 16.72
N ASP A 102 -6.91 -12.90 16.60
CA ASP A 102 -6.84 -14.37 16.48
C ASP A 102 -6.09 -15.03 17.64
N HIS A 103 -5.92 -14.30 18.75
CA HIS A 103 -5.25 -14.75 19.98
C HIS A 103 -3.80 -15.22 19.78
N ARG A 104 -3.15 -14.90 18.66
CA ARG A 104 -1.79 -15.38 18.38
C ARG A 104 -0.75 -14.89 19.39
N LEU A 105 -0.93 -13.68 19.91
CA LEU A 105 -0.06 -13.14 20.94
C LEU A 105 -0.20 -13.90 22.26
N GLU A 106 -1.44 -14.19 22.66
CA GLU A 106 -1.74 -14.93 23.89
C GLU A 106 -1.15 -16.34 23.81
N ARG A 107 -1.34 -17.04 22.68
CA ARG A 107 -0.73 -18.35 22.45
C ARG A 107 0.79 -18.29 22.54
N PHE A 108 1.41 -17.30 21.90
CA PHE A 108 2.86 -17.12 21.95
C PHE A 108 3.35 -16.91 23.39
N CYS A 109 2.70 -16.03 24.15
CA CYS A 109 3.06 -15.78 25.55
C CYS A 109 2.89 -17.02 26.44
N ALA A 110 1.83 -17.81 26.23
CA ALA A 110 1.56 -19.03 27.00
C ALA A 110 2.53 -20.18 26.69
N GLN A 111 3.01 -20.27 25.44
CA GLN A 111 3.90 -21.33 24.97
C GLN A 111 5.37 -20.95 25.03
N ARG A 112 5.68 -19.69 25.37
CA ARG A 112 7.05 -19.22 25.47
C ARG A 112 7.76 -20.05 26.54
N PRO A 113 8.84 -20.78 26.23
CA PRO A 113 9.63 -21.43 27.25
C PRO A 113 10.10 -20.34 28.23
N GLY A 114 9.73 -20.50 29.50
CA GLY A 114 10.18 -19.61 30.57
C GLY A 114 11.70 -19.47 30.50
N CYS A 115 12.21 -18.27 30.76
CA CYS A 115 13.64 -17.97 30.65
C CYS A 115 14.48 -19.07 31.33
N PRO A 116 15.32 -19.83 30.60
CA PRO A 116 16.16 -20.87 31.20
C PRO A 116 17.36 -20.28 31.96
N TYR A 117 17.55 -18.96 31.93
CA TYR A 117 18.57 -18.26 32.69
C TYR A 117 17.90 -17.50 33.84
N ARG A 118 17.91 -18.10 35.03
CA ARG A 118 17.76 -17.42 36.31
C ARG A 118 19.10 -17.56 37.06
#